data_AF-A0A5C6BVB4-F1
#
_entry.id   AF-A0A5C6BVB4-F1
#
_cell.length_a   1.000
_cell.length_b   1.000
_cell.length_c   1.000
_cell.angle_alpha   90.00
_cell.angle_beta   90.00
_cell.angle_gamma   90.00
#
_symmetry.space_group_name_H-M   'P 1'
#
loop_
_entity.id
_entity.type
_entity.pdbx_description
1 polymer ?
#
loop_
_entity_poly.entity_id
_entity_poly.type
_entity_poly.pdbx_seq_one_letter_code
_entity_poly.pdbx_strand_id
1 'polypeptide(L)'
;MKLATTAIDATPATETTGRAKRSPSASLRALASRLILGIALMMVITTSVGCFLPIYSARPERRVQQLLYTSENLRAMVDEWERFWQLDAPSHLTPIRTHGGVL
;
A
#
# COMPACT_ATOMS: atom_id res chain seq x y z
N MET A 1 -62.84 58.62 -21.44
CA MET A 1 -62.59 58.54 -19.98
C MET A 1 -61.27 57.79 -19.80
N LYS A 2 -60.21 58.52 -19.40
CA LYS A 2 -59.42 58.36 -18.14
C LYS A 2 -58.82 56.95 -17.95
N LEU A 3 -57.57 56.71 -17.55
CA LEU A 3 -56.27 57.40 -17.35
C LEU A 3 -55.39 56.37 -16.58
N ALA A 4 -54.07 56.62 -16.46
CA ALA A 4 -53.06 55.91 -15.65
C ALA A 4 -52.48 54.64 -16.32
N THR A 5 -51.22 54.54 -16.79
CA THR A 5 -49.89 55.01 -16.36
C THR A 5 -49.46 54.59 -14.95
N THR A 6 -48.18 54.19 -14.86
CA THR A 6 -47.35 53.70 -13.72
C THR A 6 -47.64 52.26 -13.27
N ALA A 7 -46.68 51.36 -13.03
CA ALA A 7 -45.26 51.46 -12.71
C ALA A 7 -44.57 50.18 -13.26
N ILE A 8 -43.46 50.21 -14.00
CA ILE A 8 -42.08 50.32 -13.49
C ILE A 8 -41.98 49.96 -12.01
N ASP A 9 -41.98 48.67 -11.71
CA ASP A 9 -41.29 48.18 -10.52
C ASP A 9 -40.15 47.27 -10.99
N ALA A 10 -39.00 47.90 -11.18
CA ALA A 10 -37.74 47.21 -11.25
C ALA A 10 -37.47 46.68 -9.84
N THR A 11 -37.82 45.42 -9.57
CA THR A 11 -37.21 44.71 -8.45
C THR A 11 -35.83 44.25 -8.92
N PRO A 12 -34.71 44.83 -8.43
CA PRO A 12 -33.46 44.09 -8.45
C PRO A 12 -33.63 42.99 -7.40
N ALA A 13 -34.03 41.79 -7.84
CA ALA A 13 -33.91 40.60 -7.02
C ALA A 13 -32.42 40.37 -6.78
N THR A 14 -31.98 40.95 -5.67
CA THR A 14 -30.78 40.70 -4.90
C THR A 14 -30.09 39.40 -5.29
N GLU A 15 -28.97 39.61 -5.97
CA GLU A 15 -27.87 38.68 -6.06
C GLU A 15 -27.60 38.06 -4.69
N THR A 16 -28.03 36.81 -4.52
CA THR A 16 -27.53 35.93 -3.46
C THR A 16 -27.00 34.66 -4.12
N THR A 17 -26.06 34.86 -5.05
CA THR A 17 -25.09 33.82 -5.39
C THR A 17 -24.18 33.63 -4.17
N GLY A 18 -24.68 32.89 -3.19
CA GLY A 18 -23.89 32.38 -2.08
C GLY A 18 -22.80 31.49 -2.65
N ARG A 19 -21.64 32.07 -2.97
CA ARG A 19 -20.45 31.33 -3.36
C ARG A 19 -19.99 30.53 -2.17
N ALA A 20 -20.45 29.28 -2.09
CA ALA A 20 -19.99 28.31 -1.12
C ALA A 20 -18.45 28.22 -1.20
N LYS A 21 -17.76 28.81 -0.22
CA LYS A 21 -16.32 28.58 -0.03
C LYS A 21 -16.16 27.10 0.28
N ARG A 22 -15.80 26.29 -0.73
CA ARG A 22 -15.36 24.91 -0.52
C ARG A 22 -14.16 24.98 0.43
N SER A 23 -14.37 24.56 1.67
CA SER A 23 -13.29 24.46 2.64
C SER A 23 -12.28 23.43 2.11
N PRO A 24 -11.00 23.80 1.90
CA PRO A 24 -9.98 22.87 1.40
C PRO A 24 -9.73 21.71 2.37
N SER A 25 -10.15 21.83 3.64
CA SER A 25 -9.99 20.80 4.67
C SER A 25 -10.86 19.56 4.47
N ALA A 26 -12.01 19.68 3.79
CA ALA A 26 -12.87 18.52 3.51
C ALA A 26 -12.22 17.57 2.48
N SER A 27 -11.52 18.14 1.49
CA SER A 27 -10.76 17.39 0.48
C SER A 27 -9.57 16.65 1.09
N LEU A 28 -8.80 17.33 1.94
CA LEU A 28 -7.63 16.74 2.62
C LEU A 28 -8.01 15.59 3.55
N ARG A 29 -9.12 15.69 4.29
CA ARG A 29 -9.64 14.59 5.14
C ARG A 29 -10.12 13.40 4.31
N ALA A 30 -10.80 13.65 3.20
CA ALA A 30 -11.24 12.59 2.29
C ALA A 30 -10.03 11.85 1.67
N LEU A 31 -9.00 12.58 1.24
CA LEU A 31 -7.75 11.99 0.73
C LEU A 31 -7.02 11.19 1.81
N ALA A 32 -6.87 11.75 3.01
CA ALA A 32 -6.25 11.05 4.14
C ALA A 32 -6.99 9.76 4.50
N SER A 33 -8.33 9.79 4.55
CA SER A 33 -9.12 8.60 4.84
C SER A 33 -8.96 7.50 3.78
N ARG A 34 -8.86 7.87 2.49
CA ARG A 34 -8.62 6.93 1.38
C ARG A 34 -7.22 6.32 1.44
N LEU A 35 -6.21 7.12 1.78
CA LEU A 35 -4.84 6.64 1.96
C LEU A 35 -4.74 5.67 3.14
N ILE A 36 -5.37 5.99 4.27
CA ILE A 36 -5.40 5.11 5.44
C ILE A 36 -6.10 3.79 5.11
N LEU A 37 -7.26 3.83 4.45
CA LEU A 37 -7.98 2.62 4.03
C LEU A 37 -7.17 1.79 3.02
N GLY A 38 -6.47 2.44 2.09
CA GLY A 38 -5.60 1.76 1.12
C GLY A 38 -4.42 1.05 1.81
N ILE A 39 -3.76 1.72 2.75
CA ILE A 39 -2.64 1.13 3.51
C ILE A 39 -3.13 -0.03 4.39
N ALA A 40 -4.27 0.15 5.07
CA ALA A 40 -4.87 -0.90 5.89
C ALA A 40 -5.20 -2.15 5.05
N LEU A 41 -5.77 -1.97 3.86
CA LEU A 41 -6.05 -3.07 2.95
C LEU A 41 -4.77 -3.79 2.52
N MET A 42 -3.72 -3.05 2.17
CA MET A 42 -2.44 -3.64 1.77
C MET A 42 -1.81 -4.47 2.90
N MET A 43 -1.87 -4.01 4.15
CA MET A 43 -1.37 -4.77 5.31
C MET A 43 -2.13 -6.08 5.53
N VAL A 44 -3.46 -6.07 5.34
CA VAL A 44 -4.27 -7.28 5.46
C VAL A 44 -3.90 -8.28 4.36
N ILE A 45 -3.66 -7.81 3.13
CA ILE A 45 -3.31 -8.68 2.00
C ILE A 45 -1.93 -9.32 2.21
N THR A 46 -0.91 -8.57 2.64
CA THR A 46 0.44 -9.12 2.86
C THR A 46 0.52 -10.14 3.99
N THR A 47 -0.28 -9.98 5.05
CA THR A 47 -0.30 -10.93 6.17
C THR A 47 -1.14 -12.18 5.91
N SER A 48 -2.01 -12.16 4.89
CA SER A 48 -2.95 -13.25 4.61
C SER A 48 -2.50 -14.18 3.46
N VAL A 49 -1.25 -14.09 3.02
CA VAL A 49 -0.72 -14.94 1.95
C VAL A 49 -0.64 -16.40 2.44
N GLY A 50 -1.63 -17.21 2.09
CA GLY A 50 -1.63 -18.66 2.33
C GLY A 50 -2.75 -19.20 3.23
N CYS A 51 -3.60 -18.35 3.82
CA CYS A 51 -4.68 -18.80 4.72
C CYS A 51 -6.09 -18.82 4.08
N PHE A 52 -6.28 -18.23 2.90
CA PHE A 52 -7.60 -18.17 2.25
C PHE A 52 -7.94 -19.38 1.37
N LEU A 53 -6.94 -20.08 0.84
CA LEU A 53 -7.13 -21.19 -0.07
C LEU A 53 -6.16 -22.32 0.26
N PRO A 54 -6.61 -23.60 0.20
CA PRO A 54 -5.70 -24.73 0.32
C PRO A 54 -4.76 -24.73 -0.90
N ILE A 55 -3.51 -24.35 -0.69
CA ILE A 55 -2.47 -24.30 -1.74
C ILE A 55 -1.99 -25.69 -2.16
N TYR A 56 -2.18 -26.69 -1.29
CA TYR A 56 -1.71 -28.05 -1.50
C TYR A 56 -2.83 -28.97 -2.00
N SER A 57 -2.42 -29.99 -2.76
CA SER A 57 -3.36 -30.97 -3.29
C SER A 57 -4.05 -31.78 -2.18
N ALA A 58 -5.29 -32.20 -2.45
CA ALA A 58 -6.07 -33.06 -1.56
C ALA A 58 -5.54 -34.51 -1.52
N ARG A 59 -4.86 -34.95 -2.59
CA ARG A 59 -4.28 -36.29 -2.72
C ARG A 59 -3.01 -36.41 -1.87
N PRO A 60 -2.92 -37.38 -0.95
CA PRO A 60 -1.81 -37.46 -0.01
C PRO A 60 -0.46 -37.73 -0.70
N GLU A 61 -0.44 -38.48 -1.80
CA GLU A 61 0.78 -38.84 -2.53
C GLU A 61 1.47 -37.60 -3.11
N ARG A 62 0.67 -36.64 -3.59
CA ARG A 62 1.16 -35.37 -4.15
C ARG A 62 1.43 -34.35 -3.05
N ARG A 63 0.65 -34.34 -1.97
CA ARG A 63 0.83 -33.42 -0.84
C ARG A 63 2.16 -33.61 -0.14
N VAL A 64 2.59 -34.86 0.09
CA VAL A 64 3.87 -35.12 0.77
C VAL A 64 5.04 -34.53 -0.03
N GLN A 65 5.05 -34.72 -1.35
CA GLN A 65 6.07 -34.14 -2.22
C GLN A 65 6.07 -32.60 -2.15
N GLN A 66 4.88 -31.99 -2.23
CA GLN A 66 4.73 -30.53 -2.14
C GLN A 66 5.26 -29.97 -0.80
N LEU A 67 4.92 -30.62 0.32
CA LEU A 67 5.39 -30.21 1.64
C LEU A 67 6.89 -30.41 1.80
N LEU A 68 7.45 -31.49 1.24
CA LEU A 68 8.88 -31.73 1.27
C LEU A 68 9.64 -30.62 0.54
N TYR A 69 9.22 -30.28 -0.68
CA TYR A 69 9.83 -29.19 -1.45
C TYR A 69 9.65 -27.83 -0.79
N THR A 70 8.47 -27.53 -0.24
CA THR A 70 8.27 -26.29 0.52
C THR A 70 9.20 -26.22 1.73
N SER A 71 9.31 -27.31 2.50
CA SER A 71 10.17 -27.35 3.69
C SER A 71 11.63 -27.12 3.34
N GLU A 72 12.10 -27.69 2.23
CA GLU A 72 13.48 -27.52 1.77
C GLU A 72 13.75 -26.09 1.30
N ASN A 73 12.82 -25.51 0.55
CA ASN A 73 12.90 -24.13 0.12
C ASN A 73 12.90 -23.14 1.31
N LEU A 74 12.15 -23.44 2.37
CA LEU A 74 12.14 -22.65 3.60
C LEU A 74 13.49 -22.69 4.34
N ARG A 75 14.18 -23.84 4.34
CA ARG A 75 15.53 -23.95 4.93
C ARG A 75 16.56 -23.16 4.12
N ALA A 76 16.51 -23.28 2.79
CA ALA A 76 17.41 -22.57 1.89
C ALA A 76 17.13 -21.05 1.78
N MET A 77 15.98 -20.58 2.28
CA MET A 77 15.57 -19.17 2.17
C MET A 77 16.55 -18.23 2.89
N VAL A 78 17.16 -18.67 3.99
CA VAL A 78 18.12 -17.86 4.75
C VAL A 78 19.40 -17.65 3.94
N ASP A 79 19.95 -18.73 3.37
CA ASP A 79 21.15 -18.67 2.54
C ASP A 79 20.93 -17.76 1.32
N GLU A 80 19.74 -17.84 0.70
CA GLU A 80 19.38 -16.96 -0.41
C GLU A 80 19.20 -15.49 0.04
N TRP A 81 18.74 -15.26 1.26
CA TRP A 81 18.63 -13.91 1.82
C TRP A 81 20.00 -13.26 2.02
N GLU A 82 20.97 -14.02 2.55
CA GLU A 82 22.35 -13.58 2.70
C GLU A 82 23.00 -13.29 1.35
N ARG A 83 22.72 -14.14 0.35
CA ARG A 83 23.19 -13.95 -1.02
C ARG A 83 22.55 -12.74 -1.70
N PHE A 84 21.26 -12.50 -1.53
CA PHE A 84 20.55 -11.35 -2.09
C PHE A 84 21.15 -10.03 -1.59
N TRP A 85 21.44 -9.96 -0.30
CA TRP A 85 22.10 -8.80 0.32
C TRP A 85 23.62 -8.79 0.18
N GLN A 86 24.19 -9.72 -0.59
CA GLN A 86 25.64 -9.84 -0.82
C GLN A 86 26.46 -9.95 0.48
N LEU A 87 25.86 -10.48 1.55
CA LEU A 87 26.54 -10.72 2.82
C LEU A 87 27.55 -11.88 2.72
N ASP A 88 27.32 -12.81 1.77
CA ASP A 88 28.22 -13.91 1.41
C ASP A 88 29.28 -13.49 0.35
N ALA A 89 29.36 -12.20 0.00
CA ALA A 89 30.38 -11.75 -0.95
C ALA A 89 31.76 -11.69 -0.26
N PRO A 90 32.82 -12.21 -0.90
CA PRO A 90 34.17 -12.11 -0.34
C PRO A 90 34.56 -10.62 -0.23
N SER A 91 35.07 -10.21 0.93
CA SER A 91 35.50 -8.83 1.12
C SER A 91 36.63 -8.48 0.14
N HIS A 92 36.47 -7.40 -0.63
CA HIS A 92 37.52 -6.89 -1.52
C HIS A 92 38.63 -6.12 -0.78
N LEU A 93 38.63 -6.15 0.55
CA LEU A 93 39.67 -5.53 1.37
C LEU A 93 40.91 -6.41 1.39
N THR A 94 42.08 -5.80 1.27
CA THR A 94 43.34 -6.50 1.52
C THR A 94 43.36 -6.95 2.99
N PRO A 95 43.71 -8.21 3.29
CA PRO A 95 43.68 -8.71 4.65
C PRO A 95 44.65 -7.87 5.49
N ILE A 96 44.14 -7.15 6.49
CA ILE A 96 44.98 -6.50 7.48
C ILE A 96 45.62 -7.64 8.30
N ARG A 97 46.93 -7.79 8.17
CA ARG A 97 47.74 -8.79 8.89
C ARG A 97 47.91 -8.37 10.36
N THR A 98 46.85 -8.32 11.15
CA THR A 98 47.00 -8.28 12.62
C THR A 98 47.20 -9.70 13.13
N HIS A 99 48.47 -10.06 13.33
CA HIS A 99 48.93 -11.25 14.07
C HIS A 99 48.25 -12.59 13.72
N GLY A 100 48.79 -13.28 12.70
CA GLY A 100 48.76 -14.75 12.60
C GLY A 100 47.42 -15.43 12.35
N GLY A 101 46.29 -14.73 12.38
CA GLY A 101 44.99 -15.22 11.93
C GLY A 101 44.60 -14.54 10.62
N VAL A 102 44.22 -15.32 9.62
CA VAL A 102 43.38 -14.81 8.53
C VAL A 102 41.95 -15.05 9.00
N LEU A 103 41.18 -13.97 9.21
CA LEU A 103 39.72 -14.06 9.37
C LEU A 103 39.08 -14.27 8.00
#